data_AF-A0A969HZX5-F1
#
_entry.id   AF-A0A969HZX5-F1
#
_cell.length_a   1.000
_cell.length_b   1.000
_cell.length_c   1.000
_cell.angle_alpha   90.00
_cell.angle_beta   90.00
_cell.angle_gamma   90.00
#
_symmetry.space_group_name_H-M   'P 1'
#
loop_
_entity.id
_entity.type
_entity.pdbx_description
1 polymer ?
#
loop_
_entity_poly.entity_id
_entity_poly.type
_entity_poly.pdbx_seq_one_letter_code
_entity_poly.pdbx_strand_id
1 'polypeptide(L)'
;MYSELRAHIDARSTVKRHVLEHLAEFVAINTWLQDGQIWYHNRSGAPQPLQSHSAYGRFDPYLYVDPRGGILREIPGRSVRKPHRARKHRAGQAALDARRRILSDTEQLLAIDGIWYHIVLAKLPEPRCVRGREVLERHWDVVRSAWVSAGDAQRFREEWARGKYLFGSSTLYAVSKRQLGKRELRAAGLSR
;
A
#
# COMPACT_ATOMS: atom_id res chain seq x y z
N MET A 1 24.04 -6.70 23.56
CA MET A 1 23.61 -6.75 22.15
C MET A 1 22.86 -5.50 21.65
N TYR A 2 22.22 -4.67 22.51
CA TYR A 2 21.71 -3.34 22.09
C TYR A 2 22.77 -2.22 22.23
N SER A 3 23.85 -2.47 22.98
CA SER A 3 24.97 -1.56 23.22
C SER A 3 25.92 -1.42 22.02
N GLU A 4 26.12 -2.49 21.23
CA GLU A 4 27.04 -2.49 20.08
C GLU A 4 26.47 -1.75 18.86
N LEU A 5 25.14 -1.77 18.69
CA LEU A 5 24.46 -1.02 17.62
C LEU A 5 24.52 0.50 17.85
N ARG A 6 24.55 0.98 19.10
CA ARG A 6 24.69 2.41 19.40
C ARG A 6 26.09 2.96 19.15
N ALA A 7 27.13 2.12 19.12
CA ALA A 7 28.51 2.56 18.92
C ALA A 7 28.80 3.02 17.47
N HIS A 8 27.97 2.59 16.50
CA HIS A 8 28.19 2.87 15.07
C HIS A 8 27.14 3.81 14.45
N ILE A 9 26.27 4.41 15.27
CA ILE A 9 25.19 5.28 14.79
C ILE A 9 25.52 6.73 15.11
N ASP A 10 25.94 7.45 14.07
CA ASP A 10 26.11 8.91 14.10
C ASP A 10 24.76 9.61 14.36
N ALA A 11 24.66 10.27 15.52
CA ALA A 11 23.49 10.96 16.02
C ALA A 11 23.10 12.23 15.21
N ARG A 12 23.89 12.63 14.21
CA ARG A 12 23.66 13.83 13.39
C ARG A 12 22.85 13.58 12.11
N SER A 13 22.54 12.32 11.78
CA SER A 13 21.77 12.00 10.57
C SER A 13 20.25 12.06 10.82
N THR A 14 19.60 13.05 10.24
CA THR A 14 18.13 13.22 10.25
C THR A 14 17.38 12.03 9.66
N VAL A 15 17.95 11.39 8.64
CA VAL A 15 17.40 10.17 8.01
C VAL A 15 17.46 8.99 8.97
N LYS A 16 18.55 8.81 9.71
CA LYS A 16 18.68 7.73 10.70
C LYS A 16 17.80 7.97 11.93
N ARG A 17 17.60 9.23 12.33
CA ARG A 17 16.62 9.60 13.37
C ARG A 17 15.21 9.22 12.95
N HIS A 18 14.83 9.46 11.70
CA HIS A 18 13.53 9.05 11.18
C HIS A 18 13.34 7.52 11.19
N VAL A 19 14.37 6.76 10.84
CA VAL A 19 14.33 5.27 10.91
C VAL A 19 14.18 4.79 12.36
N LEU A 20 14.88 5.39 13.32
CA LEU A 20 14.77 5.05 14.74
C LEU A 20 13.40 5.44 15.33
N GLU A 21 12.86 6.58 14.93
CA GLU A 21 11.49 7.01 15.28
C GLU A 21 10.46 5.98 14.79
N HIS A 22 10.56 5.53 13.54
CA HIS A 22 9.67 4.47 13.01
C HIS A 22 9.83 3.14 13.73
N LEU A 23 11.04 2.76 14.14
CA LEU A 23 11.24 1.51 14.88
C LEU A 23 10.55 1.52 16.25
N ALA A 24 10.55 2.67 16.94
CA ALA A 24 9.83 2.84 18.20
C ALA A 24 8.29 2.79 18.04
N GLU A 25 7.77 3.03 16.83
CA GLU A 25 6.33 2.85 16.53
C GLU A 25 5.92 1.38 16.40
N PHE A 26 6.89 0.48 16.13
CA PHE A 26 6.61 -0.93 15.87
C PHE A 26 7.09 -1.86 16.99
N VAL A 27 8.10 -1.42 17.75
CA VAL A 27 8.77 -2.20 18.79
C VAL A 27 8.78 -1.43 20.11
N ALA A 28 8.25 -2.05 21.17
CA ALA A 28 8.49 -1.60 22.54
C ALA A 28 9.92 -1.98 22.95
N ILE A 29 10.85 -1.02 22.86
CA ILE A 29 12.28 -1.23 23.13
C ILE A 29 12.59 -1.12 24.63
N ASN A 30 12.09 -0.06 25.29
CA ASN A 30 12.36 0.22 26.69
C ASN A 30 11.30 -0.42 27.58
N THR A 31 11.37 -1.75 27.71
CA THR A 31 10.46 -2.50 28.56
C THR A 31 11.09 -2.86 29.91
N TRP A 32 10.28 -2.98 30.95
CA TRP A 32 10.71 -3.47 32.26
C TRP A 32 9.66 -4.42 32.86
N LEU A 33 10.06 -5.20 33.85
CA LEU A 33 9.15 -6.05 34.61
C LEU A 33 8.67 -5.29 35.85
N GLN A 34 7.36 -5.23 36.06
CA GLN A 34 6.74 -4.64 37.24
C GLN A 34 5.45 -5.42 37.55
N ASP A 35 5.30 -5.87 38.79
CA ASP A 35 4.15 -6.65 39.28
C ASP A 35 3.84 -7.91 38.43
N GLY A 36 4.90 -8.59 37.98
CA GLY A 36 4.78 -9.78 37.12
C GLY A 36 4.34 -9.49 35.68
N GLN A 37 4.12 -8.22 35.33
CA GLN A 37 3.75 -7.77 34.00
C GLN A 37 4.92 -7.05 33.33
N ILE A 38 4.94 -7.06 32.00
CA ILE A 38 5.89 -6.28 31.22
C ILE A 38 5.28 -4.92 30.96
N TRP A 39 6.02 -3.88 31.31
CA TRP A 39 5.64 -2.48 31.13
C TRP A 39 6.53 -1.82 30.08
N TYR A 40 6.03 -0.77 29.46
CA TYR A 40 6.78 0.05 28.52
C TYR A 40 6.28 1.50 28.57
N HIS A 41 7.07 2.42 28.04
CA HIS A 41 6.63 3.79 27.81
C HIS A 41 5.90 3.87 26.47
N ASN A 42 4.65 4.34 26.48
CA ASN A 42 3.90 4.57 25.25
C ASN A 42 4.43 5.81 24.50
N ARG A 43 3.82 6.14 23.36
CA ARG A 43 4.24 7.29 22.54
C ARG A 43 4.20 8.64 23.28
N SER A 44 3.27 8.81 24.22
CA SER A 44 3.21 10.03 25.05
C SER A 44 4.20 10.01 26.23
N GLY A 45 5.05 8.99 26.32
CA GLY A 45 6.01 8.81 27.41
C GLY A 45 5.37 8.35 28.72
N ALA A 46 4.11 7.94 28.71
CA ALA A 46 3.43 7.43 29.90
C ALA A 46 3.71 5.92 30.06
N PRO A 47 3.99 5.44 31.29
CA PRO A 47 4.15 4.02 31.56
C PRO A 47 2.81 3.31 31.42
N GLN A 48 2.80 2.20 30.69
CA GLN A 48 1.62 1.33 30.60
C GLN A 48 2.00 -0.15 30.48
N PRO A 49 1.15 -1.07 30.97
CA PRO A 49 1.39 -2.49 30.79
C PRO A 49 1.23 -2.88 29.32
N LEU A 50 2.11 -3.76 28.85
CA LEU A 50 2.17 -4.22 27.46
C LEU A 50 0.87 -4.91 27.00
N GLN A 51 0.16 -5.54 27.96
CA GLN A 51 -1.14 -6.19 27.74
C GLN A 51 -2.35 -5.30 28.05
N SER A 52 -2.18 -4.00 28.23
CA SER A 52 -3.31 -3.09 28.44
C SER A 52 -4.30 -3.18 27.27
N HIS A 53 -5.54 -3.56 27.59
CA HIS A 53 -6.66 -3.68 26.64
C HIS A 53 -7.30 -2.31 26.31
N SER A 54 -6.93 -1.22 26.99
CA SER A 54 -7.50 0.10 26.68
C SER A 54 -6.84 0.79 25.48
N ALA A 55 -5.68 0.28 25.03
CA ALA A 55 -4.84 0.90 24.02
C ALA A 55 -4.91 0.20 22.65
N TYR A 56 -6.10 -0.23 22.20
CA TYR A 56 -6.28 -0.81 20.85
C TYR A 56 -6.20 0.23 19.71
N GLY A 57 -5.24 1.15 19.80
CA GLY A 57 -4.94 2.15 18.79
C GLY A 57 -4.19 1.57 17.58
N ARG A 58 -4.17 2.34 16.48
CA ARG A 58 -3.40 2.00 15.26
C ARG A 58 -1.88 2.05 15.43
N PHE A 59 -1.41 2.59 16.55
CA PHE A 59 -0.03 3.01 16.77
C PHE A 59 0.65 2.27 17.93
N ASP A 60 0.04 1.17 18.34
CA ASP A 60 0.52 0.36 19.45
C ASP A 60 1.52 -0.69 18.93
N PRO A 61 2.64 -0.90 19.62
CA PRO A 61 3.66 -1.85 19.18
C PRO A 61 3.08 -3.27 19.15
N TYR A 62 3.60 -4.07 18.24
CA TYR A 62 3.27 -5.50 18.08
C TYR A 62 4.46 -6.40 18.44
N LEU A 63 5.66 -5.83 18.56
CA LEU A 63 6.86 -6.48 19.07
C LEU A 63 7.31 -5.79 20.36
N TYR A 64 8.00 -6.53 21.22
CA TYR A 64 8.66 -6.00 22.41
C TYR A 64 10.02 -6.66 22.60
N VAL A 65 10.96 -5.95 23.21
CA VAL A 65 12.23 -6.53 23.65
C VAL A 65 11.99 -7.20 25.00
N ASP A 66 12.28 -8.48 25.15
CA ASP A 66 12.15 -9.15 26.45
C ASP A 66 13.12 -8.54 27.47
N PRO A 67 12.64 -7.96 28.59
CA PRO A 67 13.52 -7.31 29.57
C PRO A 67 14.51 -8.29 30.22
N ARG A 68 14.25 -9.60 30.17
CA ARG A 68 15.14 -10.62 30.77
C ARG A 68 16.28 -11.04 29.84
N GLY A 69 16.03 -11.06 28.53
CA GLY A 69 16.97 -11.63 27.55
C GLY A 69 17.40 -10.68 26.44
N GLY A 70 16.77 -9.50 26.33
CA GLY A 70 17.01 -8.57 25.22
C GLY A 70 16.54 -9.10 23.86
N ILE A 71 15.77 -10.18 23.83
CA ILE A 71 15.31 -10.85 22.61
C ILE A 71 14.00 -10.20 22.17
N LEU A 72 13.89 -9.90 20.87
CA LEU A 72 12.66 -9.40 20.28
C LEU A 72 11.58 -10.49 20.26
N ARG A 73 10.41 -10.22 20.83
CA ARG A 73 9.27 -11.13 20.93
C ARG A 73 7.99 -10.47 20.45
N GLU A 74 7.04 -11.27 19.98
CA GLU A 74 5.70 -10.81 19.64
C GLU A 74 4.86 -10.60 20.90
N ILE A 75 4.03 -9.55 20.90
CA ILE A 75 3.06 -9.35 21.97
C ILE A 75 1.85 -10.27 21.69
N PRO A 76 1.54 -11.23 22.57
CA PRO A 76 0.41 -12.14 22.35
C PRO A 76 -0.90 -11.37 22.11
N GLY A 77 -1.64 -11.75 21.07
CA GLY A 77 -2.89 -11.09 20.68
C GLY A 77 -2.73 -9.81 19.85
N ARG A 78 -1.51 -9.28 19.67
CA ARG A 78 -1.21 -8.14 18.80
C ARG A 78 -0.59 -8.59 17.49
N SER A 79 -1.38 -9.28 16.67
CA SER A 79 -0.95 -9.61 15.30
C SER A 79 -0.97 -8.36 14.41
N VAL A 80 0.07 -8.15 13.60
CA VAL A 80 0.05 -7.14 12.53
C VAL A 80 -1.21 -7.40 11.72
N ARG A 81 -2.11 -6.41 11.60
CA ARG A 81 -3.38 -6.46 10.85
C ARG A 81 -3.16 -6.91 9.40
N LYS A 82 -2.93 -8.20 9.16
CA LYS A 82 -2.64 -8.82 7.87
C LYS A 82 -3.84 -9.55 7.23
N PRO A 83 -4.89 -10.02 7.93
CA PRO A 83 -5.95 -10.73 7.21
C PRO A 83 -6.95 -9.78 6.50
N HIS A 84 -7.32 -8.65 7.10
CA HIS A 84 -8.39 -7.82 6.53
C HIS A 84 -7.98 -7.07 5.24
N ARG A 85 -6.78 -6.48 5.21
CA ARG A 85 -6.28 -5.79 4.00
C ARG A 85 -5.95 -6.76 2.88
N ALA A 86 -5.30 -7.89 3.19
CA ALA A 86 -5.00 -8.92 2.20
C ALA A 86 -6.28 -9.53 1.62
N ARG A 87 -7.30 -9.81 2.44
CA ARG A 87 -8.60 -10.33 1.96
C ARG A 87 -9.33 -9.31 1.08
N LYS A 88 -9.35 -8.03 1.46
CA LYS A 88 -9.95 -6.96 0.64
C LYS A 88 -9.22 -6.76 -0.68
N HIS A 89 -7.89 -6.85 -0.67
CA HIS A 89 -7.06 -6.79 -1.88
C HIS A 89 -7.33 -7.96 -2.82
N ARG A 90 -7.38 -9.20 -2.29
CA ARG A 90 -7.70 -10.39 -3.08
C ARG A 90 -9.11 -10.34 -3.67
N ALA A 91 -10.10 -9.91 -2.90
CA ALA A 91 -11.48 -9.79 -3.37
C ALA A 91 -11.63 -8.70 -4.47
N GLY A 92 -10.96 -7.56 -4.31
CA GLY A 92 -10.93 -6.51 -5.34
C GLY A 92 -10.21 -6.96 -6.61
N GLN A 93 -9.11 -7.71 -6.46
CA GLN A 93 -8.36 -8.25 -7.59
C GLN A 93 -9.17 -9.28 -8.38
N ALA A 94 -9.86 -10.21 -7.70
CA ALA A 94 -10.72 -11.20 -8.35
C ALA A 94 -11.87 -10.55 -9.14
N ALA A 95 -12.47 -9.48 -8.60
CA ALA A 95 -13.51 -8.74 -9.32
C ALA A 95 -12.98 -8.01 -10.56
N LEU A 96 -11.74 -7.51 -10.52
CA LEU A 96 -11.07 -6.94 -11.69
C LEU A 96 -10.74 -8.02 -12.72
N ASP A 97 -10.17 -9.13 -12.30
CA ASP A 97 -9.76 -10.22 -13.20
C ASP A 97 -10.96 -10.92 -13.84
N ALA A 98 -12.15 -10.88 -13.23
CA ALA A 98 -13.38 -11.34 -13.86
C ALA A 98 -13.78 -10.51 -15.09
N ARG A 99 -13.51 -9.20 -15.07
CA ARG A 99 -13.88 -8.24 -16.13
C ARG A 99 -12.71 -7.73 -16.95
N ARG A 100 -11.53 -8.32 -16.80
CA ARG A 100 -10.29 -7.88 -17.46
C ARG A 100 -9.47 -9.06 -17.94
N ARG A 101 -8.91 -8.94 -19.14
CA ARG A 101 -7.90 -9.86 -19.69
C ARG A 101 -6.71 -9.04 -20.14
N ILE A 102 -5.52 -9.35 -19.63
CA ILE A 102 -4.29 -8.68 -20.05
C ILE A 102 -3.80 -9.43 -21.30
N LEU A 103 -3.65 -8.71 -22.42
CA LEU A 103 -3.10 -9.27 -23.65
C LEU A 103 -1.58 -8.99 -23.72
N SER A 104 -1.18 -7.79 -23.31
CA SER A 104 0.22 -7.34 -23.19
C SER A 104 0.34 -6.21 -22.15
N ASP A 105 1.54 -5.68 -21.98
CA ASP A 105 1.78 -4.54 -21.08
C ASP A 105 1.03 -3.27 -21.50
N THR A 106 0.67 -3.15 -22.77
CA THR A 106 -0.02 -1.98 -23.34
C THR A 106 -1.40 -2.30 -23.88
N GLU A 107 -1.84 -3.55 -23.86
CA GLU A 107 -3.12 -3.97 -24.42
C GLU A 107 -3.88 -4.86 -23.45
N GLN A 108 -5.16 -4.58 -23.30
CA GLN A 108 -6.04 -5.39 -22.46
C GLN A 108 -7.47 -5.37 -22.97
N LEU A 109 -8.21 -6.40 -22.62
CA LEU A 109 -9.65 -6.43 -22.75
C LEU A 109 -10.28 -6.03 -21.42
N LEU A 110 -11.25 -5.13 -21.47
CA LEU A 110 -11.97 -4.66 -20.30
C LEU A 110 -13.47 -4.71 -20.58
N ALA A 111 -14.22 -5.37 -19.69
CA ALA A 111 -15.67 -5.34 -19.70
C ALA A 111 -16.17 -4.11 -18.93
N ILE A 112 -16.89 -3.24 -19.63
CA ILE A 112 -17.52 -2.03 -19.08
C ILE A 112 -19.01 -2.19 -19.36
N ASP A 113 -19.81 -2.20 -18.29
CA ASP A 113 -21.28 -2.41 -18.35
C ASP A 113 -21.68 -3.66 -19.16
N GLY A 114 -20.91 -4.74 -19.01
CA GLY A 114 -21.15 -6.02 -19.68
C GLY A 114 -20.68 -6.09 -21.13
N ILE A 115 -20.17 -4.99 -21.70
CA ILE A 115 -19.64 -4.94 -23.06
C ILE A 115 -18.11 -5.00 -23.01
N TRP A 116 -17.51 -5.87 -23.80
CA TRP A 116 -16.06 -6.00 -23.88
C TRP A 116 -15.45 -5.03 -24.87
N TYR A 117 -14.39 -4.36 -24.44
CA TYR A 117 -13.61 -3.44 -25.24
C TYR A 117 -12.16 -3.88 -25.28
N HIS A 118 -11.54 -3.70 -26.44
CA HIS A 118 -10.09 -3.66 -26.59
C HIS A 118 -9.60 -2.27 -26.19
N ILE A 119 -8.73 -2.23 -25.18
CA ILE A 119 -8.16 -1.00 -24.63
C ILE A 119 -6.66 -0.99 -24.90
N VAL A 120 -6.20 0.09 -25.53
CA VAL A 120 -4.77 0.38 -25.66
C VAL A 120 -4.37 1.38 -24.59
N LEU A 121 -3.33 1.03 -23.85
CA LEU A 121 -2.78 1.76 -22.73
C LEU A 121 -1.47 2.42 -23.10
N ALA A 122 -1.21 3.57 -22.50
CA ALA A 122 0.11 4.17 -22.46
C ALA A 122 0.48 4.55 -21.03
N LYS A 123 1.79 4.67 -20.80
CA LYS A 123 2.33 5.19 -19.55
C LYS A 123 2.15 6.71 -19.52
N LEU A 124 1.69 7.22 -18.38
CA LEU A 124 1.72 8.65 -18.10
C LEU A 124 3.17 9.10 -18.00
N PRO A 125 3.52 10.26 -18.57
CA PRO A 125 4.85 10.83 -18.41
C PRO A 125 5.20 11.05 -16.94
N GLU A 126 6.45 10.80 -16.58
CA GLU A 126 6.93 11.08 -15.23
C GLU A 126 6.89 12.59 -14.94
N PRO A 127 6.62 12.98 -13.68
CA PRO A 127 6.72 14.38 -13.27
C PRO A 127 8.09 14.97 -13.62
N ARG A 128 8.11 16.13 -14.26
CA ARG A 128 9.36 16.83 -14.60
C ARG A 128 9.53 18.09 -13.76
N CYS A 129 10.74 18.36 -13.30
CA CYS A 129 11.04 19.61 -12.58
C CYS A 129 11.55 20.66 -13.57
N VAL A 130 10.82 21.76 -13.72
CA VAL A 130 11.21 22.89 -14.58
C VAL A 130 11.31 24.13 -13.70
N ARG A 131 12.51 24.71 -13.61
CA ARG A 131 12.80 25.91 -12.77
C ARG A 131 12.37 25.74 -11.31
N GLY A 132 12.60 24.56 -10.73
CA GLY A 132 12.26 24.26 -9.33
C GLY A 132 10.77 24.01 -9.07
N ARG A 133 9.94 23.93 -10.13
CA ARG A 133 8.52 23.58 -10.02
C ARG A 133 8.27 22.23 -10.68
N GLU A 134 7.51 21.38 -9.99
CA GLU A 134 7.02 20.13 -10.56
C GLU A 134 5.94 20.43 -11.61
N VAL A 135 6.14 19.91 -12.81
CA VAL A 135 5.22 20.01 -13.94
C VAL A 135 4.69 18.61 -14.23
N LEU A 136 3.37 18.48 -14.12
CA LEU A 136 2.64 17.25 -14.39
C LEU A 136 1.92 17.39 -15.73
N GLU A 137 2.27 16.53 -16.69
CA GLU A 137 1.58 16.50 -17.97
C GLU A 137 0.24 15.79 -17.83
N ARG A 138 -0.78 16.36 -18.48
CA ARG A 138 -2.15 15.84 -18.45
C ARG A 138 -2.48 15.19 -19.78
N HIS A 139 -3.02 13.99 -19.71
CA HIS A 139 -3.51 13.23 -20.85
C HIS A 139 -4.99 12.95 -20.69
N TRP A 140 -5.71 12.92 -21.80
CA TRP A 140 -7.11 12.52 -21.80
C TRP A 140 -7.20 10.99 -21.76
N ASP A 141 -7.88 10.45 -20.75
CA ASP A 141 -8.17 9.03 -20.65
C ASP A 141 -9.53 8.74 -21.28
N VAL A 142 -9.54 7.96 -22.36
CA VAL A 142 -10.77 7.69 -23.13
C VAL A 142 -11.76 6.78 -22.42
N VAL A 143 -11.31 5.97 -21.46
CA VAL A 143 -12.17 5.07 -20.68
C VAL A 143 -12.76 5.78 -19.47
N ARG A 144 -11.96 6.62 -18.81
CA ARG A 144 -12.40 7.44 -17.66
C ARG A 144 -13.13 8.71 -18.09
N SER A 145 -13.00 9.10 -19.36
CA SER A 145 -13.49 10.38 -19.90
C SER A 145 -13.05 11.56 -19.05
N ALA A 146 -11.76 11.58 -18.68
CA ALA A 146 -11.20 12.56 -17.77
C ALA A 146 -9.72 12.86 -18.07
N TRP A 147 -9.27 14.05 -17.69
CA TRP A 147 -7.86 14.45 -17.73
C TRP A 147 -7.10 13.87 -16.55
N VAL A 148 -6.08 13.06 -16.83
CA VAL A 148 -5.24 12.35 -15.85
C VAL A 148 -3.77 12.74 -15.98
N SER A 149 -3.02 12.63 -14.89
CA SER A 149 -1.59 12.90 -14.79
C SER A 149 -0.93 11.95 -13.79
N ALA A 150 0.41 11.84 -13.81
CA ALA A 150 1.13 10.98 -12.88
C ALA A 150 0.89 11.35 -11.39
N GLY A 151 0.59 12.61 -11.09
CA GLY A 151 0.29 13.08 -9.73
C GLY A 151 -1.11 12.70 -9.23
N ASP A 152 -2.03 12.30 -10.11
CA ASP A 152 -3.40 11.95 -9.72
C ASP A 152 -3.49 10.61 -8.94
N ALA A 153 -2.38 9.89 -8.78
CA ALA A 153 -2.29 8.66 -8.00
C ALA A 153 -2.85 8.81 -6.57
N GLN A 154 -2.82 10.02 -5.98
CA GLN A 154 -3.40 10.29 -4.66
C GLN A 154 -4.94 10.38 -4.70
N ARG A 155 -5.53 10.92 -5.78
CA ARG A 155 -6.99 10.95 -5.98
C ARG A 155 -7.54 9.55 -6.26
N PHE A 156 -6.78 8.74 -6.97
CA PHE A 156 -7.10 7.33 -7.23
C PHE A 156 -6.75 6.39 -6.06
N ARG A 157 -6.14 6.89 -4.97
CA ARG A 157 -5.84 6.10 -3.76
C ARG A 157 -7.11 5.61 -3.05
N GLU A 158 -8.23 6.32 -3.16
CA GLU A 158 -9.51 5.83 -2.67
C GLU A 158 -10.11 4.75 -3.59
N GLU A 159 -9.88 4.85 -4.89
CA GLU A 159 -10.24 3.83 -5.87
C GLU A 159 -9.39 2.56 -5.72
N TRP A 160 -8.12 2.71 -5.33
CA TRP A 160 -7.23 1.63 -4.90
C TRP A 160 -7.81 0.84 -3.73
N ALA A 161 -8.35 1.53 -2.72
CA ALA A 161 -8.99 0.90 -1.57
C ALA A 161 -10.31 0.17 -1.93
N ARG A 162 -10.86 0.41 -3.12
CA ARG A 162 -12.06 -0.23 -3.69
C ARG A 162 -11.73 -1.27 -4.78
N GLY A 163 -10.45 -1.56 -5.05
CA GLY A 163 -10.05 -2.53 -6.09
C GLY A 163 -10.43 -2.08 -7.50
N LYS A 164 -10.38 -0.76 -7.78
CA LYS A 164 -10.87 -0.16 -9.02
C LYS A 164 -9.78 0.29 -10.01
N TYR A 165 -8.52 -0.11 -9.86
CA TYR A 165 -7.56 0.14 -10.95
C TYR A 165 -7.94 -0.69 -12.17
N LEU A 166 -8.68 -0.04 -13.07
CA LEU A 166 -9.16 -0.63 -14.32
C LEU A 166 -8.01 -1.28 -15.10
N PHE A 167 -6.81 -0.70 -15.01
CA PHE A 167 -5.66 -1.07 -15.83
C PHE A 167 -4.51 -1.70 -15.01
N GLY A 168 -4.73 -2.01 -13.73
CA GLY A 168 -3.71 -2.65 -12.88
C GLY A 168 -2.58 -1.75 -12.38
N SER A 169 -2.37 -0.57 -12.97
CA SER A 169 -1.43 0.45 -12.50
C SER A 169 -2.06 1.84 -12.49
N SER A 170 -1.63 2.69 -11.55
CA SER A 170 -1.98 4.12 -11.51
C SER A 170 -1.22 4.96 -12.52
N THR A 171 -0.14 4.43 -13.09
CA THR A 171 0.72 5.11 -14.07
C THR A 171 0.27 4.88 -15.51
N LEU A 172 -0.83 4.15 -15.73
CA LEU A 172 -1.38 3.86 -17.05
C LEU A 172 -2.67 4.64 -17.30
N TYR A 173 -2.84 5.09 -18.53
CA TYR A 173 -4.07 5.69 -19.03
C TYR A 173 -4.49 5.05 -20.35
N ALA A 174 -5.79 5.07 -20.63
CA ALA A 174 -6.31 4.55 -21.90
C ALA A 174 -6.20 5.60 -22.99
N VAL A 175 -5.48 5.26 -24.05
CA VAL A 175 -5.32 6.07 -25.27
C VAL A 175 -6.43 5.75 -26.27
N SER A 176 -6.83 4.48 -26.34
CA SER A 176 -7.85 4.01 -27.28
C SER A 176 -8.79 3.00 -26.63
N LYS A 177 -10.04 3.03 -27.06
CA LYS A 177 -11.11 2.12 -26.67
C LYS A 177 -11.87 1.70 -27.92
N ARG A 178 -11.89 0.41 -28.23
CA ARG A 178 -12.64 -0.16 -29.36
C ARG A 178 -13.52 -1.29 -28.87
N GLN A 179 -14.79 -1.31 -29.25
CA GLN A 179 -15.70 -2.40 -28.90
C GLN A 179 -15.31 -3.68 -29.66
N LEU A 180 -15.31 -4.82 -28.97
CA LEU A 180 -15.05 -6.11 -29.57
C LEU A 180 -16.29 -6.65 -30.29
N GLY A 181 -16.10 -7.15 -31.51
CA GLY A 181 -17.13 -7.84 -32.27
C GLY A 181 -17.29 -9.31 -31.83
N LYS A 182 -18.38 -9.95 -32.28
CA LYS A 182 -18.71 -11.36 -31.96
C LYS A 182 -17.58 -12.36 -32.29
N ARG A 183 -16.85 -12.14 -33.39
CA ARG A 183 -15.70 -12.97 -33.79
C ARG A 183 -14.52 -12.82 -32.82
N GLU A 184 -14.20 -11.58 -32.43
CA GLU A 184 -13.10 -11.29 -31.51
C GLU A 184 -13.42 -11.79 -30.09
N LEU A 185 -14.69 -11.68 -29.67
CA LEU A 185 -15.17 -12.27 -28.42
C LEU A 185 -14.99 -13.79 -28.36
N ARG A 186 -15.25 -14.50 -29.47
CA ARG A 186 -15.02 -15.95 -29.56
C ARG A 186 -13.53 -16.29 -29.55
N ALA A 187 -12.71 -15.54 -30.30
CA ALA A 187 -11.26 -15.73 -30.32
C ALA A 187 -10.62 -15.50 -28.94
N ALA A 188 -11.16 -14.57 -28.15
CA ALA A 188 -10.73 -14.30 -26.78
C ALA A 188 -11.32 -15.26 -25.72
N GLY A 189 -12.15 -16.23 -26.12
CA GLY A 189 -12.82 -17.16 -25.20
C GLY A 189 -13.87 -16.51 -24.29
N LEU A 190 -14.38 -15.33 -24.68
CA LEU A 190 -15.34 -14.52 -23.91
C LEU A 190 -16.80 -14.74 -24.33
N SER A 191 -17.03 -15.40 -25.47
CA SER A 191 -18.33 -15.86 -25.94
C SER A 191 -18.25 -17.34 -26.29
N ARG A 192 -19.16 -18.15 -25.75
CA ARG A 192 -19.50 -19.46 -26.34
C ARG A 192 -20.29 -19.27 -27.64
#